data_AF-A0A924VWP4-F1
#
_entry.id   AF-A0A924VWP4-F1
#
_cell.length_a   1.000
_cell.length_b   1.000
_cell.length_c   1.000
_cell.angle_alpha   90.00
_cell.angle_beta   90.00
_cell.angle_gamma   90.00
#
_symmetry.space_group_name_H-M   'P 1'
#
loop_
_entity.id
_entity.type
_entity.pdbx_description
1 polymer ?
#
loop_
_entity_poly.entity_id
_entity_poly.type
_entity_poly.pdbx_seq_one_letter_code
_entity_poly.pdbx_strand_id
1 'polypeptide(L)'
;MSIKSYLYITQRSQIGRLPIMIHQNKDDALINSAYLSEIWAVNDLIRLKSLFPSSWTIEREKQLQDEIRHANLLLNAMKTKKAVIVKDVNYSMQSRLYGEFLDLGKTQSLVEAAQVHEMTERRAVWIYRTYRRVGSDQDYKKVANEICQDEMEHFDINADQIMLKDLNILLSDSIIKIDNFIFQKYLPEKYGSIIFSSEDFWNFYYENAKY
;
A
#
# COMPACT_ATOMS: atom_id res chain seq x y z
N MET A 1 -33.92 20.89 -51.68
CA MET A 1 -32.84 21.19 -50.72
C MET A 1 -32.56 19.94 -49.90
N SER A 2 -31.36 19.37 -50.02
CA SER A 2 -30.90 18.19 -49.28
C SER A 2 -30.08 18.59 -48.07
N ILE A 3 -30.21 17.86 -46.97
CA ILE A 3 -29.19 17.83 -45.91
C ILE A 3 -28.76 16.37 -45.75
N LYS A 4 -27.76 16.00 -46.55
CA LYS A 4 -26.77 15.00 -46.19
C LYS A 4 -25.99 15.52 -44.97
N SER A 5 -25.39 14.57 -44.24
CA SER A 5 -24.29 14.75 -43.27
C SER A 5 -24.68 14.75 -41.79
N TYR A 6 -25.02 13.57 -41.25
CA TYR A 6 -24.58 13.17 -39.90
C TYR A 6 -24.20 11.68 -39.92
N LEU A 7 -23.10 11.41 -40.62
CA LEU A 7 -22.31 10.18 -40.52
C LEU A 7 -20.84 10.62 -40.47
N TYR A 8 -20.34 10.76 -39.25
CA TYR A 8 -18.92 10.74 -38.87
C TYR A 8 -18.90 9.81 -37.64
N ILE A 9 -18.84 8.49 -37.81
CA ILE A 9 -17.60 7.69 -37.86
C ILE A 9 -16.40 8.43 -37.29
N THR A 10 -16.13 8.20 -36.01
CA THR A 10 -14.93 7.49 -35.53
C THR A 10 -15.36 6.80 -34.23
N GLN A 11 -15.62 5.49 -34.12
CA GLN A 11 -14.67 4.41 -34.44
C GLN A 11 -13.22 4.88 -34.36
N ARG A 12 -12.84 5.46 -33.22
CA ARG A 12 -11.48 5.26 -32.73
C ARG A 12 -11.41 3.83 -32.22
N SER A 13 -11.11 2.94 -33.16
CA SER A 13 -10.22 1.80 -32.94
C SER A 13 -9.93 1.53 -31.47
N GLN A 14 -10.74 0.69 -30.84
CA GLN A 14 -10.29 -0.25 -29.82
C GLN A 14 -9.30 -1.22 -30.50
N ILE A 15 -8.18 -0.70 -31.00
CA ILE A 15 -6.98 -1.51 -31.08
C ILE A 15 -6.65 -1.72 -29.61
N GLY A 16 -7.05 -2.90 -29.13
CA GLY A 16 -6.74 -3.40 -27.80
C GLY A 16 -5.24 -3.32 -27.62
N ARG A 17 -4.78 -2.20 -27.06
CA ARG A 17 -3.59 -2.25 -26.25
C ARG A 17 -4.04 -3.05 -25.04
N LEU A 18 -3.68 -4.33 -25.04
CA LEU A 18 -3.63 -5.09 -23.79
C LEU A 18 -3.01 -4.16 -22.74
N PRO A 19 -3.63 -4.02 -21.55
CA PRO A 19 -3.04 -3.20 -20.51
C PRO A 19 -1.58 -3.64 -20.36
N ILE A 20 -0.66 -2.70 -20.59
CA ILE A 20 0.77 -2.99 -20.46
C ILE A 20 1.00 -3.15 -18.97
N MET A 21 1.25 -4.40 -18.55
CA MET A 21 1.68 -4.67 -17.19
C MET A 21 3.04 -4.00 -17.01
N ILE A 22 3.11 -3.03 -16.11
CA ILE A 22 4.36 -2.30 -15.82
C ILE A 22 5.41 -3.25 -15.26
N HIS A 23 4.97 -4.20 -14.45
CA HIS A 23 5.80 -5.30 -13.96
C HIS A 23 5.68 -6.51 -14.87
N GLN A 24 6.77 -7.24 -15.08
CA GLN A 24 6.76 -8.41 -15.96
C GLN A 24 6.19 -9.67 -15.29
N ASN A 25 5.99 -9.61 -13.97
CA ASN A 25 5.40 -10.67 -13.17
C ASN A 25 4.76 -10.08 -11.89
N LYS A 26 3.91 -10.89 -11.25
CA LYS A 26 3.20 -10.51 -10.01
C LYS A 26 4.11 -10.31 -8.80
N ASP A 27 5.26 -10.97 -8.75
CA ASP A 27 6.17 -10.89 -7.61
C ASP A 27 6.80 -9.49 -7.55
N ASP A 28 7.26 -8.97 -8.69
CA ASP A 28 7.75 -7.60 -8.82
C ASP A 28 6.66 -6.57 -8.50
N ALA A 29 5.43 -6.78 -8.97
CA ALA A 29 4.31 -5.88 -8.70
C ALA A 29 3.99 -5.79 -7.20
N LEU A 30 3.97 -6.95 -6.53
CA LEU A 30 3.71 -7.01 -5.09
C LEU A 30 4.86 -6.40 -4.29
N ILE A 31 6.10 -6.72 -4.62
CA ILE A 31 7.27 -6.18 -3.91
C ILE A 31 7.41 -4.67 -4.12
N ASN A 32 7.08 -4.15 -5.30
CA ASN A 32 6.99 -2.71 -5.50
C ASN A 32 5.86 -2.09 -4.66
N SER A 33 4.73 -2.80 -4.50
CA SER A 33 3.61 -2.30 -3.69
C SER A 33 3.97 -2.26 -2.21
N ALA A 34 4.74 -3.25 -1.75
CA ALA A 34 5.31 -3.27 -0.40
C ALA A 34 6.30 -2.10 -0.23
N TYR A 35 7.21 -1.91 -1.18
CA TYR A 35 8.16 -0.79 -1.18
C TYR A 35 7.48 0.57 -1.07
N LEU A 36 6.42 0.81 -1.84
CA LEU A 36 5.67 2.06 -1.79
C LEU A 36 4.91 2.23 -0.46
N SER A 37 4.48 1.14 0.16
CA SER A 37 3.89 1.16 1.51
C SER A 37 4.92 1.58 2.56
N GLU A 38 6.16 1.07 2.50
CA GLU A 38 7.21 1.48 3.45
C GLU A 38 7.59 2.94 3.26
N ILE A 39 7.70 3.40 2.00
CA ILE A 39 7.95 4.82 1.72
C ILE A 39 6.81 5.71 2.23
N TRP A 40 5.56 5.24 2.15
CA TRP A 40 4.43 5.93 2.73
C TRP A 40 4.55 6.01 4.27
N ALA A 41 4.90 4.90 4.93
CA ALA A 41 5.08 4.84 6.38
C ALA A 41 6.21 5.78 6.85
N VAL A 42 7.35 5.81 6.16
CA VAL A 42 8.45 6.75 6.42
C VAL A 42 7.96 8.20 6.32
N ASN A 43 7.25 8.55 5.25
CA ASN A 43 6.73 9.90 5.06
C ASN A 43 5.75 10.30 6.17
N ASP A 44 4.90 9.36 6.60
CA ASP A 44 3.95 9.59 7.69
C ASP A 44 4.67 9.76 9.04
N LEU A 45 5.63 8.90 9.38
CA LEU A 45 6.43 9.02 10.60
C LEU A 45 7.20 10.35 10.67
N ILE A 46 7.82 10.78 9.56
CA ILE A 46 8.49 12.10 9.48
C ILE A 46 7.49 13.23 9.72
N ARG A 47 6.30 13.14 9.11
CA ARG A 47 5.22 14.12 9.32
C ARG A 47 4.78 14.16 10.78
N LEU A 48 4.57 13.01 11.41
CA LEU A 48 4.17 12.90 12.82
C LEU A 48 5.24 13.43 13.77
N LYS A 49 6.51 13.14 13.50
CA LYS A 49 7.65 13.72 14.22
C LYS A 49 7.63 15.26 14.17
N SER A 50 7.30 15.82 13.01
CA SER A 50 7.19 17.27 12.84
C SER A 50 5.97 17.88 13.55
N LEU A 51 4.83 17.19 13.55
CA LEU A 51 3.58 17.70 14.15
C LEU A 51 3.55 17.54 15.67
N PHE A 52 4.12 16.46 16.19
CA PHE A 52 4.06 16.10 17.62
C PHE A 52 5.46 15.82 18.20
N PRO A 53 6.41 16.77 18.14
CA PRO A 53 7.78 16.54 18.57
C PRO A 53 7.87 16.18 20.06
N SER A 54 6.99 16.72 20.90
CA SER A 54 6.93 16.42 22.34
C SER A 54 6.41 15.00 22.66
N SER A 55 5.77 14.34 21.70
CA SER A 55 5.26 12.97 21.81
C SER A 55 6.07 11.97 20.97
N TRP A 56 7.24 12.40 20.49
CA TRP A 56 8.16 11.56 19.73
C TRP A 56 9.03 10.75 20.70
N THR A 57 8.90 9.44 20.65
CA THR A 57 9.61 8.52 21.54
C THR A 57 10.80 7.87 20.84
N ILE A 58 11.68 7.23 21.61
CA ILE A 58 12.83 6.51 21.04
C ILE A 58 12.38 5.27 20.26
N GLU A 59 11.27 4.65 20.65
CA GLU A 59 10.64 3.53 19.96
C GLU A 59 10.13 3.95 18.58
N ARG A 60 9.52 5.13 18.47
CA ARG A 60 9.12 5.69 17.16
C ARG A 60 10.31 6.09 16.30
N GLU A 61 11.40 6.55 16.91
CA GLU A 61 12.64 6.75 16.17
C GLU A 61 13.19 5.44 15.63
N LYS A 62 13.19 4.36 16.43
CA LYS A 62 13.56 3.02 15.98
C LYS A 62 12.67 2.57 14.82
N GLN A 63 11.35 2.67 14.97
CA GLN A 63 10.39 2.33 13.92
C GLN A 63 10.68 3.08 12.62
N LEU A 64 10.92 4.39 12.68
CA LEU A 64 11.28 5.18 11.49
C LEU A 64 12.56 4.66 10.81
N GLN A 65 13.57 4.26 11.57
CA GLN A 65 14.79 3.67 11.00
C GLN A 65 14.53 2.29 10.40
N ASP A 66 13.67 1.49 11.01
CA ASP A 66 13.26 0.18 10.49
C ASP A 66 12.49 0.33 9.18
N GLU A 67 11.52 1.25 9.08
CA GLU A 67 10.80 1.52 7.82
C GLU A 67 11.73 1.97 6.68
N ILE A 68 12.71 2.83 6.99
CA ILE A 68 13.75 3.24 6.03
C ILE A 68 14.57 2.04 5.58
N ARG A 69 14.94 1.14 6.50
CA ARG A 69 15.68 -0.08 6.19
C ARG A 69 14.83 -1.03 5.33
N HIS A 70 13.57 -1.26 5.68
CA HIS A 70 12.64 -2.11 4.93
C HIS A 70 12.49 -1.63 3.47
N ALA A 71 12.25 -0.33 3.27
CA ALA A 71 12.17 0.27 1.95
C ALA A 71 13.46 0.05 1.14
N ASN A 72 14.63 0.18 1.76
CA ASN A 72 15.92 -0.04 1.10
C ASN A 72 16.16 -1.51 0.76
N LEU A 73 15.78 -2.45 1.63
CA LEU A 73 15.87 -3.89 1.34
C LEU A 73 15.05 -4.27 0.10
N LEU A 74 13.80 -3.80 0.03
CA LEU A 74 12.91 -4.05 -1.10
C LEU A 74 13.45 -3.41 -2.38
N LEU A 75 13.89 -2.15 -2.31
CA LEU A 75 14.49 -1.44 -3.44
C LEU A 75 15.72 -2.16 -3.99
N ASN A 76 16.61 -2.61 -3.12
CA ASN A 76 17.83 -3.31 -3.52
C ASN A 76 17.53 -4.70 -4.12
N ALA A 77 16.53 -5.40 -3.59
CA ALA A 77 16.08 -6.66 -4.15
C ALA A 77 15.54 -6.48 -5.58
N MET A 78 14.68 -5.47 -5.80
CA MET A 78 14.15 -5.13 -7.13
C MET A 78 15.26 -4.72 -8.11
N LYS A 79 16.22 -3.89 -7.67
CA LYS A 79 17.37 -3.47 -8.49
C LYS A 79 18.22 -4.65 -8.92
N THR A 80 18.48 -5.60 -8.02
CA THR A 80 19.27 -6.81 -8.31
C THR A 80 18.63 -7.63 -9.43
N LYS A 81 17.29 -7.69 -9.44
CA LYS A 81 16.51 -8.38 -10.46
C LYS A 81 16.22 -7.54 -11.71
N LYS A 82 16.67 -6.27 -11.74
CA LYS A 82 16.36 -5.31 -12.81
C LYS A 82 14.86 -5.14 -13.04
N ALA A 83 14.07 -5.27 -11.97
CA ALA A 83 12.63 -5.02 -12.02
C ALA A 83 12.35 -3.55 -12.32
N VAL A 84 11.22 -3.29 -12.95
CA VAL A 84 10.69 -1.93 -13.10
C VAL A 84 10.29 -1.42 -11.71
N ILE A 85 10.66 -0.18 -11.37
CA ILE A 85 10.42 0.39 -10.03
C ILE A 85 9.57 1.66 -10.15
N VAL A 86 8.29 1.54 -9.80
CA VAL A 86 7.39 2.67 -9.56
C VAL A 86 7.77 3.32 -8.24
N LYS A 87 7.95 4.65 -8.24
CA LYS A 87 8.35 5.43 -7.06
C LYS A 87 7.30 6.45 -6.59
N ASP A 88 6.23 6.60 -7.34
CA ASP A 88 5.15 7.51 -6.99
C ASP A 88 4.33 6.92 -5.85
N VAL A 89 4.41 7.54 -4.66
CA VAL A 89 3.73 7.09 -3.43
C VAL A 89 2.20 7.13 -3.54
N ASN A 90 1.64 7.78 -4.56
CA ASN A 90 0.21 7.68 -4.86
C ASN A 90 -0.22 6.27 -5.27
N TYR A 91 0.74 5.41 -5.64
CA TYR A 91 0.55 3.99 -5.90
C TYR A 91 0.83 3.10 -4.67
N SER A 92 1.03 3.68 -3.46
CA SER A 92 1.00 2.89 -2.22
C SER A 92 -0.40 2.35 -1.95
N MET A 93 -0.54 1.27 -1.18
CA MET A 93 -1.86 0.70 -0.89
C MET A 93 -2.72 1.67 -0.09
N GLN A 94 -2.09 2.44 0.80
CA GLN A 94 -2.69 3.50 1.60
C GLN A 94 -3.34 4.55 0.68
N SER A 95 -2.61 5.03 -0.32
CA SER A 95 -3.12 6.03 -1.26
C SER A 95 -4.15 5.43 -2.24
N ARG A 96 -3.86 4.26 -2.80
CA ARG A 96 -4.63 3.71 -3.93
C ARG A 96 -5.90 2.97 -3.52
N LEU A 97 -5.89 2.28 -2.38
CA LEU A 97 -7.02 1.49 -1.90
C LEU A 97 -7.80 2.22 -0.81
N TYR A 98 -7.10 2.77 0.18
CA TYR A 98 -7.77 3.45 1.30
C TYR A 98 -8.12 4.91 0.98
N GLY A 99 -7.33 5.58 0.13
CA GLY A 99 -7.52 7.00 -0.22
C GLY A 99 -8.88 7.34 -0.87
N GLU A 100 -9.61 6.34 -1.38
CA GLU A 100 -10.99 6.51 -1.87
C GLU A 100 -12.01 6.67 -0.73
N PHE A 101 -11.68 6.20 0.48
CA PHE A 101 -12.58 6.19 1.64
C PHE A 101 -12.12 7.13 2.75
N LEU A 102 -10.81 7.32 2.90
CA LEU A 102 -10.22 8.11 3.98
C LEU A 102 -8.86 8.69 3.55
N ASP A 103 -8.66 9.98 3.83
CA ASP A 103 -7.36 10.62 3.65
C ASP A 103 -6.47 10.39 4.87
N LEU A 104 -5.67 9.32 4.82
CA LEU A 104 -4.82 8.85 5.91
C LEU A 104 -3.64 9.80 6.23
N GLY A 105 -3.29 10.73 5.33
CA GLY A 105 -2.09 11.58 5.45
C GLY A 105 -2.32 12.97 6.06
N LYS A 106 -3.56 13.32 6.42
CA LYS A 106 -3.91 14.70 6.82
C LYS A 106 -4.35 14.88 8.26
N THR A 107 -4.44 13.82 9.05
CA THR A 107 -4.89 13.95 10.44
C THR A 107 -3.94 14.86 11.24
N GLN A 108 -4.55 15.75 12.03
CA GLN A 108 -3.89 16.62 13.00
C GLN A 108 -4.06 16.07 14.42
N SER A 109 -4.61 14.87 14.57
CA SER A 109 -4.78 14.18 15.85
C SER A 109 -3.72 13.11 16.02
N LEU A 110 -2.96 13.20 17.11
CA LEU A 110 -1.94 12.21 17.47
C LEU A 110 -2.53 10.80 17.64
N VAL A 111 -3.73 10.71 18.20
CA VAL A 111 -4.43 9.42 18.43
C VAL A 111 -4.88 8.80 17.11
N GLU A 112 -5.48 9.59 16.23
CA GLU A 112 -5.91 9.10 14.90
C GLU A 112 -4.71 8.67 14.06
N ALA A 113 -3.62 9.44 14.10
CA ALA A 113 -2.37 9.08 13.46
C ALA A 113 -1.84 7.74 13.98
N ALA A 114 -1.82 7.54 15.30
CA ALA A 114 -1.39 6.30 15.92
C ALA A 114 -2.25 5.09 15.48
N GLN A 115 -3.57 5.26 15.38
CA GLN A 115 -4.50 4.24 14.91
C GLN A 115 -4.30 3.89 13.42
N VAL A 116 -4.12 4.91 12.57
CA VAL A 116 -3.84 4.74 11.14
C VAL A 116 -2.52 3.99 10.93
N HIS A 117 -1.50 4.37 11.70
CA HIS A 117 -0.19 3.76 11.62
C HIS A 117 -0.24 2.30 12.10
N GLU A 118 -0.86 2.01 13.25
CA GLU A 118 -1.04 0.62 13.73
C GLU A 118 -1.76 -0.28 12.71
N MET A 119 -2.80 0.22 12.04
CA MET A 119 -3.46 -0.54 10.98
C MET A 119 -2.51 -0.81 9.80
N THR A 120 -1.68 0.17 9.45
CA THR A 120 -0.69 0.03 8.39
C THR A 120 0.32 -1.08 8.70
N GLU A 121 0.86 -1.12 9.92
CA GLU A 121 1.77 -2.21 10.37
C GLU A 121 1.09 -3.59 10.30
N ARG A 122 -0.15 -3.69 10.82
CA ARG A 122 -0.92 -4.95 10.78
C ARG A 122 -1.15 -5.42 9.34
N ARG A 123 -1.38 -4.47 8.43
CA ARG A 123 -1.56 -4.74 7.00
C ARG A 123 -0.25 -5.15 6.33
N ALA A 124 0.86 -4.51 6.65
CA ALA A 124 2.20 -4.89 6.18
C ALA A 124 2.51 -6.35 6.55
N VAL A 125 2.31 -6.74 7.81
CA VAL A 125 2.47 -8.14 8.26
C VAL A 125 1.57 -9.10 7.48
N TRP A 126 0.31 -8.74 7.24
CA TRP A 126 -0.60 -9.57 6.44
C TRP A 126 -0.15 -9.70 4.97
N ILE A 127 0.32 -8.63 4.34
CA ILE A 127 0.86 -8.63 2.97
C ILE A 127 2.08 -9.53 2.89
N TYR A 128 3.06 -9.36 3.78
CA TYR A 128 4.28 -10.19 3.77
C TYR A 128 3.98 -11.67 4.04
N ARG A 129 3.08 -11.96 4.99
CA ARG A 129 2.59 -13.34 5.20
C ARG A 129 1.90 -13.90 3.97
N THR A 130 1.15 -13.09 3.25
CA THR A 130 0.48 -13.51 2.02
C THR A 130 1.50 -13.78 0.92
N TYR A 131 2.48 -12.89 0.73
CA TYR A 131 3.55 -13.07 -0.25
C TYR A 131 4.36 -14.34 0.01
N ARG A 132 4.69 -14.64 1.27
CA ARG A 132 5.38 -15.90 1.63
C ARG A 132 4.64 -17.14 1.13
N ARG A 133 3.30 -17.12 1.17
CA ARG A 133 2.43 -18.21 0.72
C ARG A 133 2.30 -18.29 -0.79
N VAL A 134 2.12 -17.14 -1.46
CA VAL A 134 1.71 -17.11 -2.89
C VAL A 134 2.79 -16.67 -3.88
N GLY A 135 3.84 -16.00 -3.39
CA GLY A 135 4.97 -15.56 -4.20
C GLY A 135 5.79 -16.75 -4.70
N SER A 136 6.47 -16.58 -5.82
CA SER A 136 7.33 -17.60 -6.42
C SER A 136 8.82 -17.34 -6.16
N ASP A 137 9.22 -16.08 -6.09
CA ASP A 137 10.62 -15.67 -5.98
C ASP A 137 11.20 -15.87 -4.58
N GLN A 138 12.28 -16.65 -4.47
CA GLN A 138 12.90 -17.01 -3.18
C GLN A 138 13.66 -15.85 -2.53
N ASP A 139 14.28 -14.97 -3.31
CA ASP A 139 15.03 -13.84 -2.76
C ASP A 139 14.07 -12.83 -2.14
N TYR A 140 12.98 -12.54 -2.85
CA TYR A 140 11.92 -11.71 -2.30
C TYR A 140 11.24 -12.35 -1.09
N LYS A 141 11.09 -13.69 -1.04
CA LYS A 141 10.57 -14.37 0.15
C LYS A 141 11.49 -14.19 1.35
N LYS A 142 12.81 -14.22 1.13
CA LYS A 142 13.78 -13.99 2.20
C LYS A 142 13.64 -12.56 2.75
N VAL A 143 13.58 -11.56 1.87
CA VAL A 143 13.39 -10.15 2.27
C VAL A 143 12.06 -9.96 2.99
N ALA A 144 10.97 -10.49 2.46
CA ALA A 144 9.65 -10.42 3.09
C ALA A 144 9.59 -11.14 4.44
N ASN A 145 10.38 -12.21 4.65
CA ASN A 145 10.46 -12.87 5.96
C ASN A 145 11.16 -12.00 7.00
N GLU A 146 12.25 -11.35 6.62
CA GLU A 146 13.02 -10.46 7.49
C GLU A 146 12.14 -9.29 7.93
N ILE A 147 11.57 -8.57 6.97
CA ILE A 147 10.68 -7.44 7.26
C ILE A 147 9.49 -7.89 8.11
N CYS A 148 8.83 -9.01 7.75
CA CYS A 148 7.69 -9.51 8.53
C CYS A 148 8.00 -9.79 10.01
N GLN A 149 9.25 -10.11 10.37
CA GLN A 149 9.63 -10.29 11.77
C GLN A 149 9.76 -8.94 12.49
N ASP A 150 10.40 -7.97 11.84
CA ASP A 150 10.59 -6.63 12.36
C ASP A 150 9.25 -5.91 12.58
N GLU A 151 8.35 -5.98 11.59
CA GLU A 151 6.99 -5.42 11.62
C GLU A 151 6.14 -5.93 12.79
N MET A 152 6.40 -7.14 13.29
CA MET A 152 5.69 -7.66 14.46
C MET A 152 6.11 -6.97 15.76
N GLU A 153 7.31 -6.38 15.82
CA GLU A 153 7.77 -5.59 16.95
C GLU A 153 7.13 -4.20 17.00
N HIS A 154 6.53 -3.73 15.88
CA HIS A 154 5.93 -2.39 15.79
C HIS A 154 4.53 -2.28 16.42
N PHE A 155 3.84 -3.41 16.64
CA PHE A 155 2.43 -3.41 17.07
C PHE A 155 2.17 -2.70 18.40
N ASP A 156 3.13 -2.71 19.32
CA ASP A 156 2.95 -2.17 20.66
C ASP A 156 3.47 -0.72 20.80
N ILE A 157 4.16 -0.18 19.79
CA ILE A 157 4.78 1.17 19.84
C ILE A 157 3.73 2.26 20.03
N ASN A 158 2.53 2.05 19.50
CA ASN A 158 1.43 3.02 19.58
C ASN A 158 0.41 2.71 20.68
N ALA A 159 0.58 1.62 21.43
CA ALA A 159 -0.41 1.13 22.39
C ALA A 159 -0.75 2.18 23.47
N ASP A 160 0.25 2.85 24.02
CA ASP A 160 0.05 3.88 25.06
C ASP A 160 -0.74 5.08 24.56
N GLN A 161 -0.56 5.46 23.29
CA GLN A 161 -1.29 6.57 22.67
C GLN A 161 -2.75 6.19 22.37
N ILE A 162 -2.99 4.92 22.05
CA ILE A 162 -4.32 4.37 21.79
C ILE A 162 -5.11 4.15 23.09
N MET A 163 -4.43 3.80 24.18
CA MET A 163 -5.02 3.55 25.51
C MET A 163 -5.43 4.84 26.26
N LEU A 164 -5.10 6.03 25.73
CA LEU A 164 -5.65 7.31 26.18
C LEU A 164 -7.15 7.35 25.84
N LYS A 165 -7.96 6.87 26.79
CA LYS A 165 -9.41 6.58 26.72
C LYS A 165 -10.26 7.55 25.88
N ASP A 166 -11.13 6.92 25.07
CA ASP A 166 -12.49 7.35 24.66
C ASP A 166 -12.73 8.37 23.54
N LEU A 167 -11.74 8.95 22.85
CA LEU A 167 -12.06 10.00 21.86
C LEU A 167 -12.22 9.57 20.39
N ASN A 168 -11.88 8.34 19.97
CA ASN A 168 -12.05 7.94 18.56
C ASN A 168 -12.14 6.41 18.30
N ILE A 169 -12.97 5.69 19.07
CA ILE A 169 -13.36 4.29 18.72
C ILE A 169 -13.95 4.26 17.30
N LEU A 170 -14.67 5.31 16.91
CA LEU A 170 -15.30 5.45 15.60
C LEU A 170 -14.30 5.37 14.43
N LEU A 171 -13.11 5.95 14.55
CA LEU A 171 -12.13 5.91 13.45
C LEU A 171 -11.53 4.51 13.30
N SER A 172 -11.10 3.90 14.39
CA SER A 172 -10.58 2.52 14.39
C SER A 172 -11.63 1.53 13.83
N ASP A 173 -12.88 1.63 14.29
CA ASP A 173 -13.99 0.82 13.78
C ASP A 173 -14.26 1.06 12.29
N SER A 174 -14.18 2.33 11.85
CA SER A 174 -14.37 2.70 10.45
C SER A 174 -13.26 2.14 9.57
N ILE A 175 -12.01 2.22 10.03
CA ILE A 175 -10.85 1.65 9.34
C ILE A 175 -11.01 0.13 9.21
N ILE A 176 -11.41 -0.58 10.27
CA ILE A 176 -11.67 -2.03 10.22
C ILE A 176 -12.79 -2.36 9.21
N LYS A 177 -13.86 -1.56 9.18
CA LYS A 177 -14.96 -1.74 8.21
C LYS A 177 -14.51 -1.50 6.77
N ILE A 178 -13.73 -0.44 6.53
CA ILE A 178 -13.15 -0.14 5.21
C ILE A 178 -12.25 -1.29 4.78
N ASP A 179 -11.38 -1.76 5.67
CA ASP A 179 -10.47 -2.86 5.41
C ASP A 179 -11.21 -4.16 5.03
N ASN A 180 -12.21 -4.54 5.83
CA ASN A 180 -13.05 -5.71 5.54
C ASN A 180 -13.78 -5.53 4.21
N PHE A 181 -14.32 -4.34 3.93
CA PHE A 181 -14.99 -4.06 2.67
C PHE A 181 -14.03 -4.22 1.48
N ILE A 182 -12.83 -3.63 1.52
CA ILE A 182 -11.84 -3.70 0.44
C ILE A 182 -11.40 -5.15 0.20
N PHE A 183 -10.92 -5.83 1.24
CA PHE A 183 -10.20 -7.11 1.09
C PHE A 183 -11.08 -8.36 1.16
N GLN A 184 -12.28 -8.28 1.74
CA GLN A 184 -13.20 -9.43 1.82
C GLN A 184 -14.36 -9.34 0.83
N LYS A 185 -14.65 -8.14 0.29
CA LYS A 185 -15.76 -7.95 -0.63
C LYS A 185 -15.35 -7.34 -1.97
N TYR A 186 -14.93 -6.08 -1.99
CA TYR A 186 -14.72 -5.32 -3.24
C TYR A 186 -13.66 -5.95 -4.16
N LEU A 187 -12.45 -6.19 -3.64
CA LEU A 187 -11.38 -6.79 -4.45
C LEU A 187 -11.68 -8.25 -4.80
N PRO A 188 -12.17 -9.11 -3.87
CA PRO A 188 -12.53 -10.48 -4.22
C PRO A 188 -13.65 -10.61 -5.25
N GLU A 189 -14.69 -9.75 -5.20
CA GLU A 189 -15.78 -9.75 -6.19
C GLU A 189 -15.27 -9.40 -7.60
N LYS A 190 -14.25 -8.53 -7.69
CA LYS A 190 -13.72 -8.04 -8.97
C LYS A 190 -12.59 -8.89 -9.55
N TYR A 191 -11.73 -9.46 -8.69
CA TYR A 191 -10.49 -10.13 -9.09
C TYR A 191 -10.36 -11.58 -8.61
N GLY A 192 -11.35 -12.09 -7.87
CA GLY A 192 -11.35 -13.42 -7.28
C GLY A 192 -10.71 -13.48 -5.89
N SER A 193 -10.83 -14.63 -5.23
CA SER A 193 -10.44 -14.83 -3.83
C SER A 193 -8.92 -14.76 -3.56
N ILE A 194 -8.08 -14.80 -4.60
CA ILE A 194 -6.61 -14.69 -4.50
C ILE A 194 -6.15 -13.44 -5.25
N ILE A 195 -6.57 -12.27 -4.78
CA ILE A 195 -6.38 -10.97 -5.43
C ILE A 195 -4.91 -10.75 -5.85
N PHE A 196 -3.95 -11.03 -4.96
CA PHE A 196 -2.53 -10.77 -5.26
C PHE A 196 -1.89 -11.75 -6.25
N SER A 197 -2.57 -12.84 -6.59
CA SER A 197 -2.17 -13.69 -7.71
C SER A 197 -2.84 -13.31 -9.02
N SER A 198 -3.75 -12.34 -9.01
CA SER A 198 -4.45 -11.86 -10.20
C SER A 198 -3.60 -10.84 -10.96
N GLU A 199 -3.29 -11.16 -12.22
CA GLU A 199 -2.65 -10.22 -13.15
C GLU A 199 -3.55 -9.01 -13.43
N ASP A 200 -4.86 -9.23 -13.53
CA ASP A 200 -5.85 -8.16 -13.73
C ASP A 200 -5.85 -7.15 -12.57
N PHE A 201 -5.68 -7.64 -11.34
CA PHE A 201 -5.54 -6.76 -10.18
C PHE A 201 -4.30 -5.88 -10.31
N TRP A 202 -3.12 -6.45 -10.61
CA TRP A 202 -1.88 -5.67 -10.69
C TRP A 202 -1.87 -4.71 -11.88
N ASN A 203 -2.50 -5.07 -12.99
CA ASN A 203 -2.73 -4.19 -14.13
C ASN A 203 -3.60 -2.98 -13.75
N PHE A 204 -4.70 -3.22 -13.05
CA PHE A 204 -5.56 -2.14 -12.53
C PHE A 204 -4.82 -1.28 -11.50
N TYR A 205 -4.08 -1.92 -10.60
CA TYR A 205 -3.42 -1.26 -9.48
C TYR A 205 -2.41 -0.22 -9.96
N TYR A 206 -1.57 -0.60 -10.92
CA TYR A 206 -0.53 0.26 -11.50
C TYR A 206 -0.97 1.00 -12.78
N GLU A 207 -2.27 1.06 -13.06
CA GLU A 207 -2.77 1.76 -14.23
C GLU A 207 -2.29 3.23 -14.21
N ASN A 208 -1.70 3.68 -15.33
CA ASN A 208 -1.11 5.02 -15.52
C ASN A 208 0.16 5.33 -14.72
N ALA A 209 0.75 4.37 -13.99
CA ALA A 209 1.98 4.65 -13.25
C ALA A 209 3.12 4.98 -14.22
N LYS A 210 3.92 5.99 -13.85
CA LYS A 210 5.19 6.31 -14.51
C LYS A 210 6.31 5.56 -13.79
N TYR A 211 7.26 5.04 -14.56
CA TYR A 211 8.37 4.23 -14.09
C TYR A 211 9.71 4.70 -14.66
#